data_AF-A0AAU4B196-F1
#
_entry.id   AF-A0AAU4B196-F1
#
_cell.length_a   1.000
_cell.length_b   1.000
_cell.length_c   1.000
_cell.angle_alpha   90.00
_cell.angle_beta   90.00
_cell.angle_gamma   90.00
#
_symmetry.space_group_name_H-M   'P 1'
#
loop_
_entity.id
_entity.type
_entity.pdbx_description
1 polymer ?
#
loop_
_entity_poly.entity_id
_entity_poly.type
_entity_poly.pdbx_seq_one_letter_code
_entity_poly.pdbx_strand_id
1 'polypeptide(L)'
;MAAAALLPALALATGCGGGGGDKPGPVASGAVPIAKLTSALLTSSDLPHVQVLPAGSKDLLLGAAAKADVPACQPVVDQWTSQPKHPRQVYTGAMVTDTTDPDKGAKAISLTVIASYKVGDAKAVLDDLTAALAACHDYAVTRGGVTTHFEVKPAAADAGLGDQQASYTIGDTAKGAAGQVLVTVIRAGDTTAAFETVRADHKPASLRRTIPVEQVAKLRTAAKGN
;
A
#
# COMPACT_ATOMS: atom_id res chain seq x y z
N MET A 1 -45.71 -21.01 16.15
CA MET A 1 -45.81 -21.51 14.76
C MET A 1 -44.41 -21.57 14.19
N ALA A 2 -44.11 -22.67 13.51
CA ALA A 2 -42.76 -23.14 13.18
C ALA A 2 -42.16 -22.53 11.91
N ALA A 3 -40.82 -22.51 11.90
CA ALA A 3 -39.86 -22.75 10.81
C ALA A 3 -40.01 -22.08 9.43
N ALA A 4 -38.92 -21.44 8.98
CA ALA A 4 -38.07 -22.01 7.92
C ALA A 4 -36.77 -21.19 7.77
N ALA A 5 -35.64 -21.84 8.02
CA ALA A 5 -34.32 -21.39 7.60
C ALA A 5 -34.11 -21.77 6.12
N LEU A 6 -33.56 -20.86 5.32
CA LEU A 6 -33.14 -21.12 3.95
C LEU A 6 -31.61 -21.05 3.88
N LEU A 7 -31.00 -22.23 3.97
CA LEU A 7 -29.62 -22.50 3.56
C LEU A 7 -29.60 -22.73 2.04
N PRO A 8 -28.72 -22.07 1.28
CA PRO A 8 -28.35 -22.55 -0.05
C PRO A 8 -27.32 -23.66 0.10
N ALA A 9 -27.75 -24.90 -0.12
CA ALA A 9 -26.86 -26.02 -0.41
C ALA A 9 -26.28 -25.84 -1.83
N LEU A 10 -25.00 -25.47 -1.94
CA LEU A 10 -24.27 -25.56 -3.20
C LEU A 10 -23.48 -26.86 -3.21
N ALA A 11 -23.85 -27.70 -4.18
CA ALA A 11 -23.34 -29.03 -4.41
C ALA A 11 -21.82 -29.06 -4.63
N LEU A 12 -21.17 -30.03 -3.99
CA LEU A 12 -19.78 -30.41 -4.23
C LEU A 12 -19.68 -31.08 -5.61
N ALA A 13 -19.25 -30.33 -6.61
CA ALA A 13 -18.67 -30.91 -7.82
C ALA A 13 -17.18 -31.17 -7.57
N THR A 14 -16.84 -32.42 -7.29
CA THR A 14 -15.47 -32.93 -7.30
C THR A 14 -14.96 -32.97 -8.75
N GLY A 15 -14.44 -31.85 -9.24
CA GLY A 15 -13.64 -31.79 -10.46
C GLY A 15 -12.16 -31.97 -10.12
N CYS A 16 -11.63 -33.17 -10.33
CA CYS A 16 -10.20 -33.38 -10.52
C CYS A 16 -9.78 -32.67 -11.81
N GLY A 17 -8.99 -31.60 -11.70
CA GLY A 17 -8.42 -30.86 -12.82
C GLY A 17 -7.18 -30.13 -12.33
N GLY A 18 -6.04 -30.47 -12.90
CA GLY A 18 -4.73 -30.25 -12.29
C GLY A 18 -4.16 -28.83 -12.41
N GLY A 19 -3.16 -28.60 -11.55
CA GLY A 19 -1.94 -27.87 -11.93
C GLY A 19 -1.95 -26.37 -11.66
N GLY A 20 -1.11 -25.95 -10.71
CA GLY A 20 -0.72 -24.54 -10.54
C GLY A 20 -1.02 -23.95 -9.18
N GLY A 21 -0.75 -24.69 -8.10
CA GLY A 21 -0.69 -24.08 -6.78
C GLY A 21 0.54 -23.17 -6.73
N ASP A 22 0.33 -21.87 -6.89
CA ASP A 22 1.28 -20.81 -6.49
C ASP A 22 1.48 -20.91 -4.97
N LYS A 23 2.30 -21.88 -4.55
CA LYS A 23 2.89 -21.86 -3.23
C LYS A 23 3.75 -20.61 -3.17
N PRO A 24 3.56 -19.74 -2.16
CA PRO A 24 4.47 -18.62 -1.94
C PRO A 24 5.89 -19.15 -1.96
N GLY A 25 6.73 -18.60 -2.86
CA GLY A 25 8.14 -18.95 -2.90
C GLY A 25 8.79 -18.76 -1.53
N PRO A 26 9.88 -19.46 -1.23
CA PRO A 26 10.58 -19.29 0.04
C PRO A 26 10.98 -17.83 0.22
N VAL A 27 10.64 -17.27 1.39
CA VAL A 27 11.05 -15.92 1.79
C VAL A 27 12.57 -15.88 1.87
N ALA A 28 13.20 -14.91 1.20
CA ALA A 28 14.65 -14.78 1.21
C ALA A 28 15.22 -14.65 2.63
N SER A 29 16.42 -15.19 2.86
CA SER A 29 17.16 -15.03 4.11
C SER A 29 17.39 -13.53 4.39
N GLY A 30 17.17 -13.10 5.64
CA GLY A 30 17.22 -11.69 6.05
C GLY A 30 15.91 -10.91 5.88
N ALA A 31 14.98 -11.38 5.05
CA ALA A 31 13.68 -10.72 4.91
C ALA A 31 12.79 -11.01 6.14
N VAL A 32 12.07 -9.97 6.61
CA VAL A 32 11.07 -10.12 7.69
C VAL A 32 9.98 -11.10 7.24
N PRO A 33 9.74 -12.21 7.98
CA PRO A 33 8.68 -13.16 7.65
C PRO A 33 7.28 -12.56 7.80
N ILE A 34 6.30 -13.09 7.05
CA ILE A 34 4.92 -12.57 7.04
C ILE A 34 4.29 -12.48 8.43
N ALA A 35 4.56 -13.43 9.33
CA ALA A 35 4.01 -13.39 10.69
C ALA A 35 4.52 -12.18 11.49
N LYS A 36 5.84 -11.93 11.46
CA LYS A 36 6.44 -10.76 12.11
C LYS A 36 5.98 -9.46 11.45
N LEU A 37 5.86 -9.45 10.12
CA LEU A 37 5.38 -8.27 9.38
C LEU A 37 3.93 -7.95 9.74
N THR A 38 3.03 -8.93 9.79
CA THR A 38 1.63 -8.74 10.20
C THR A 38 1.51 -8.22 11.62
N SER A 39 2.32 -8.72 12.57
CA SER A 39 2.38 -8.17 13.92
C SER A 39 2.92 -6.73 13.98
N ALA A 40 3.64 -6.28 12.95
CA ALA A 40 4.16 -4.92 12.85
C ALA A 40 3.14 -3.93 12.29
N LEU A 41 2.00 -4.37 11.75
CA LEU A 41 0.93 -3.46 11.35
C LEU A 41 0.45 -2.63 12.55
N LEU A 42 0.07 -1.38 12.27
CA LEU A 42 -0.68 -0.58 13.22
C LEU A 42 -1.98 -1.28 13.65
N THR A 43 -2.39 -0.97 14.87
CA THR A 43 -3.64 -1.38 15.51
C THR A 43 -4.27 -0.13 16.11
N SER A 44 -5.59 -0.16 16.34
CA SER A 44 -6.30 0.97 16.96
C SER A 44 -5.83 1.29 18.39
N SER A 45 -5.08 0.40 19.04
CA SER A 45 -4.48 0.65 20.37
C SER A 45 -3.12 1.32 20.32
N ASP A 46 -2.44 1.35 19.17
CA ASP A 46 -1.09 1.92 19.08
C ASP A 46 -1.11 3.45 19.16
N LEU A 47 -2.17 4.10 18.67
CA LEU A 47 -2.27 5.55 18.58
C LEU A 47 -3.68 6.04 18.94
N PRO A 48 -3.80 7.11 19.75
CA PRO A 48 -5.08 7.72 20.02
C PRO A 48 -5.64 8.38 18.76
N HIS A 49 -6.98 8.36 18.65
CA HIS A 49 -7.72 8.92 17.51
C HIS A 49 -7.31 8.30 16.17
N VAL A 50 -6.93 7.03 16.17
CA VAL A 50 -6.68 6.23 14.96
C VAL A 50 -7.56 5.00 15.02
N GLN A 51 -8.28 4.74 13.93
CA GLN A 51 -8.98 3.48 13.71
C GLN A 51 -8.24 2.68 12.66
N VAL A 52 -7.95 1.41 12.95
CA VAL A 52 -7.27 0.52 12.02
C VAL A 52 -8.16 -0.68 11.69
N LEU A 53 -8.34 -0.93 10.40
CA LEU A 53 -9.02 -2.11 9.87
C LEU A 53 -8.04 -2.88 8.98
N PRO A 54 -7.54 -4.06 9.41
CA PRO A 54 -6.68 -4.89 8.58
C PRO A 54 -7.33 -5.22 7.24
N ALA A 55 -6.53 -5.28 6.18
CA ALA A 55 -7.05 -5.64 4.87
C ALA A 55 -7.51 -7.11 4.86
N GLY A 56 -8.73 -7.34 4.38
CA GLY A 56 -9.31 -8.69 4.28
C GLY A 56 -8.73 -9.54 3.14
N SER A 57 -8.04 -8.92 2.17
CA SER A 57 -7.38 -9.62 1.06
C SER A 57 -6.23 -8.80 0.48
N LYS A 58 -5.35 -9.45 -0.29
CA LYS A 58 -4.22 -8.81 -0.99
C LYS A 58 -4.68 -7.92 -2.15
N ASP A 59 -5.80 -8.25 -2.79
CA ASP A 59 -6.35 -7.49 -3.92
C ASP A 59 -6.87 -6.12 -3.50
N LEU A 60 -7.20 -5.95 -2.21
CA LEU A 60 -7.53 -4.64 -1.62
C LEU A 60 -6.28 -3.76 -1.43
N LEU A 61 -5.08 -4.35 -1.43
CA LEU A 61 -3.83 -3.65 -1.17
C LEU A 61 -3.10 -3.25 -2.45
N LEU A 62 -3.04 -4.19 -3.41
CA LEU A 62 -2.29 -4.03 -4.64
C LEU A 62 -3.18 -4.43 -5.83
N GLY A 63 -3.19 -3.59 -6.85
CA GLY A 63 -3.85 -3.91 -8.11
C GLY A 63 -3.07 -4.96 -8.91
N ALA A 64 -3.70 -5.47 -9.97
CA ALA A 64 -3.06 -6.36 -10.93
C ALA A 64 -1.78 -5.75 -11.54
N ALA A 65 -1.02 -6.61 -12.24
CA ALA A 65 0.13 -6.21 -13.04
C ALA A 65 -0.23 -5.01 -13.94
N ALA A 66 0.59 -3.96 -13.89
CA ALA A 66 0.33 -2.72 -14.60
C ALA A 66 1.62 -2.12 -15.14
N LYS A 67 1.52 -1.54 -16.32
CA LYS A 67 2.63 -0.89 -17.01
C LYS A 67 2.24 0.55 -17.34
N ALA A 68 3.10 1.50 -16.98
CA ALA A 68 2.99 2.87 -17.45
C ALA A 68 3.34 2.93 -18.94
N ASP A 69 2.62 3.74 -19.70
CA ASP A 69 2.97 4.09 -21.07
C ASP A 69 4.29 4.87 -21.16
N VAL A 70 4.62 5.65 -20.13
CA VAL A 70 5.89 6.36 -19.94
C VAL A 70 6.82 5.55 -19.05
N PRO A 71 7.98 5.05 -19.56
CA PRO A 71 8.87 4.19 -18.77
C PRO A 71 9.41 4.85 -17.48
N ALA A 72 9.67 6.16 -17.51
CA ALA A 72 10.13 6.91 -16.34
C ALA A 72 9.11 6.93 -15.19
N CYS A 73 7.83 6.67 -15.48
CA CYS A 73 6.75 6.61 -14.49
C CYS A 73 6.52 5.21 -13.91
N GLN A 74 7.19 4.18 -14.43
CA GLN A 74 7.00 2.82 -13.95
C GLN A 74 7.25 2.66 -12.43
N PRO A 75 8.27 3.30 -11.81
CA PRO A 75 8.46 3.20 -10.36
C PRO A 75 7.30 3.76 -9.52
N VAL A 76 6.50 4.69 -10.06
CA VAL A 76 5.27 5.18 -9.41
C VAL A 76 4.17 4.11 -9.47
N VAL A 77 4.02 3.44 -10.61
CA VAL A 77 3.07 2.33 -10.79
C VAL A 77 3.45 1.11 -9.96
N ASP A 78 4.75 0.83 -9.84
CA ASP A 78 5.29 -0.32 -9.12
C ASP A 78 4.93 -0.30 -7.62
N GLN A 79 4.63 0.87 -7.06
CA GLN A 79 4.18 0.95 -5.66
C GLN A 79 2.85 0.24 -5.39
N TRP A 80 1.98 0.14 -6.39
CA TRP A 80 0.59 -0.30 -6.21
C TRP A 80 0.19 -1.46 -7.10
N THR A 81 1.17 -2.12 -7.73
CA THR A 81 0.97 -3.33 -8.53
C THR A 81 1.47 -4.58 -7.80
N SER A 82 0.85 -5.71 -8.11
CA SER A 82 1.25 -7.03 -7.62
C SER A 82 2.54 -7.57 -8.25
N GLN A 83 3.00 -7.01 -9.37
CA GLN A 83 4.22 -7.43 -10.08
C GLN A 83 5.20 -6.26 -10.33
N PRO A 84 5.76 -5.66 -9.27
CA PRO A 84 6.72 -4.57 -9.42
C PRO A 84 8.09 -5.07 -9.92
N LYS A 85 8.93 -4.17 -10.44
CA LYS A 85 10.33 -4.46 -10.80
C LYS A 85 11.12 -5.11 -9.66
N HIS A 86 10.92 -4.63 -8.42
CA HIS A 86 11.54 -5.15 -7.21
C HIS A 86 10.49 -5.90 -6.37
N PRO A 87 10.45 -7.24 -6.42
CA PRO A 87 9.37 -8.00 -5.80
C PRO A 87 9.38 -7.93 -4.27
N ARG A 88 8.24 -7.55 -3.70
CA ARG A 88 7.94 -7.70 -2.26
C ARG A 88 7.99 -9.18 -1.93
N GLN A 89 8.85 -9.59 -1.00
CA GLN A 89 8.93 -10.99 -0.56
C GLN A 89 7.66 -11.38 0.19
N VAL A 90 7.21 -10.50 1.08
CA VAL A 90 5.92 -10.57 1.77
C VAL A 90 5.39 -9.16 1.97
N TYR A 91 4.07 -9.03 2.02
CA TYR A 91 3.40 -7.77 2.28
C TYR A 91 2.05 -8.00 2.95
N THR A 92 1.59 -6.99 3.66
CA THR A 92 0.28 -6.93 4.32
C THR A 92 -0.10 -5.47 4.50
N GLY A 93 -1.31 -5.19 4.97
CA GLY A 93 -1.79 -3.82 5.02
C GLY A 93 -3.09 -3.64 5.80
N ALA A 94 -3.49 -2.39 5.93
CA ALA A 94 -4.67 -1.98 6.66
C ALA A 94 -5.20 -0.65 6.14
N MET A 95 -6.48 -0.39 6.36
CA MET A 95 -7.04 0.95 6.32
C MET A 95 -6.78 1.62 7.66
N VAL A 96 -6.16 2.80 7.64
CA VAL A 96 -5.85 3.62 8.81
C VAL A 96 -6.62 4.92 8.68
N THR A 97 -7.59 5.14 9.56
CA THR A 97 -8.41 6.36 9.57
C THR A 97 -7.99 7.24 10.73
N ASP A 98 -7.56 8.46 10.41
CA ASP A 98 -7.29 9.50 11.39
C ASP A 98 -8.60 10.20 11.80
N THR A 99 -8.92 10.16 13.08
CA THR A 99 -10.14 10.72 13.65
C THR A 99 -9.89 11.94 14.53
N THR A 100 -8.73 12.61 14.39
CA THR A 100 -8.47 13.87 15.11
C THR A 100 -9.25 15.06 14.57
N ASP A 101 -9.65 15.03 13.29
CA ASP A 101 -10.46 16.09 12.71
C ASP A 101 -11.86 16.10 13.35
N PRO A 102 -12.31 17.22 13.95
CA PRO A 102 -13.64 17.31 14.53
C PRO A 102 -14.75 17.18 13.48
N ASP A 103 -14.49 17.55 12.22
CA ASP A 103 -15.41 17.30 11.12
C ASP A 103 -15.28 15.84 10.66
N LYS A 104 -16.34 15.06 10.91
CA LYS A 104 -16.40 13.64 10.52
C LYS A 104 -16.33 13.44 9.00
N GLY A 105 -16.69 14.45 8.21
CA GLY A 105 -16.57 14.44 6.75
C GLY A 105 -15.16 14.78 6.24
N ALA A 106 -14.27 15.27 7.11
CA ALA A 106 -12.93 15.73 6.74
C ALA A 106 -11.80 14.73 7.07
N LYS A 107 -12.15 13.56 7.63
CA LYS A 107 -11.20 12.54 8.10
C LYS A 107 -10.21 12.13 7.01
N ALA A 108 -8.95 11.97 7.40
CA ALA A 108 -7.93 11.37 6.55
C ALA A 108 -8.01 9.84 6.64
N ILE A 109 -8.05 9.18 5.49
CA ILE A 109 -8.15 7.72 5.37
C ILE A 109 -6.96 7.28 4.54
N SER A 110 -6.14 6.38 5.09
CA SER A 110 -4.96 5.85 4.42
C SER A 110 -5.10 4.36 4.15
N LEU A 111 -4.97 3.95 2.89
CA LEU A 111 -4.59 2.58 2.58
C LEU A 111 -3.11 2.43 2.92
N THR A 112 -2.77 1.54 3.84
CA THR A 112 -1.40 1.29 4.28
C THR A 112 -0.94 -0.07 3.78
N VAL A 113 0.21 -0.12 3.12
CA VAL A 113 0.88 -1.35 2.73
C VAL A 113 2.27 -1.37 3.36
N ILE A 114 2.54 -2.38 4.17
CA ILE A 114 3.89 -2.67 4.62
C ILE A 114 4.43 -3.88 3.87
N ALA A 115 5.72 -3.83 3.53
CA ALA A 115 6.35 -4.86 2.75
C ALA A 115 7.77 -5.15 3.24
N SER A 116 8.19 -6.38 3.05
CA SER A 116 9.54 -6.87 3.31
C SER A 116 10.17 -7.29 1.99
N TYR A 117 11.45 -6.96 1.81
CA TYR A 117 12.19 -7.17 0.58
C TYR A 117 13.43 -8.03 0.84
N LYS A 118 14.10 -8.43 -0.24
CA LYS A 118 15.47 -8.93 -0.13
C LYS A 118 16.38 -7.79 0.33
N VAL A 119 17.53 -8.15 0.88
CA VAL A 119 18.54 -7.18 1.31
C VAL A 119 18.90 -6.25 0.15
N GLY A 120 18.74 -4.94 0.36
CA GLY A 120 19.02 -3.88 -0.60
C GLY A 120 17.86 -3.51 -1.52
N ASP A 121 16.90 -4.41 -1.77
CA ASP A 121 15.81 -4.15 -2.72
C ASP A 121 14.88 -3.02 -2.23
N ALA A 122 14.64 -2.91 -0.92
CA ALA A 122 13.83 -1.80 -0.38
C ALA A 122 14.49 -0.44 -0.64
N LYS A 123 15.83 -0.38 -0.60
CA LYS A 123 16.59 0.81 -0.96
C LYS A 123 16.47 1.10 -2.45
N ALA A 124 16.63 0.08 -3.31
CA ALA A 124 16.47 0.23 -4.74
C ALA A 124 15.07 0.72 -5.13
N VAL A 125 14.02 0.25 -4.45
CA VAL A 125 12.64 0.75 -4.62
C VAL A 125 12.54 2.26 -4.37
N LEU A 126 13.10 2.75 -3.26
CA LEU A 126 13.03 4.18 -2.93
C LEU A 126 13.95 5.01 -3.83
N ASP A 127 15.13 4.51 -4.20
CA ASP A 127 16.03 5.19 -5.13
C ASP A 127 15.37 5.37 -6.50
N ASP A 128 14.77 4.30 -7.04
CA ASP A 128 14.02 4.32 -8.31
C ASP A 128 12.80 5.25 -8.23
N LEU A 129 12.04 5.20 -7.12
CA LEU A 129 10.89 6.08 -6.92
C LEU A 129 11.30 7.56 -6.84
N THR A 130 12.32 7.90 -6.06
CA THR A 130 12.81 9.28 -5.95
C THR A 130 13.31 9.79 -7.30
N ALA A 131 14.01 8.97 -8.08
CA ALA A 131 14.43 9.34 -9.44
C ALA A 131 13.23 9.54 -10.37
N ALA A 132 12.22 8.66 -10.31
CA ALA A 132 11.00 8.79 -11.10
C ALA A 132 10.24 10.08 -10.79
N LEU A 133 10.13 10.48 -9.51
CA LEU A 133 9.43 11.71 -9.14
C LEU A 133 10.07 12.99 -9.69
N ALA A 134 11.33 12.94 -10.14
CA ALA A 134 11.98 14.06 -10.82
C ALA A 134 11.63 14.17 -12.32
N ALA A 135 11.10 13.10 -12.93
CA ALA A 135 10.89 13.01 -14.38
C ALA A 135 9.47 12.58 -14.80
N CYS A 136 8.71 11.96 -13.89
CA CYS A 136 7.35 11.50 -14.12
C CYS A 136 6.35 12.57 -13.66
N HIS A 137 5.67 13.20 -14.62
CA HIS A 137 4.64 14.22 -14.36
C HIS A 137 3.25 13.74 -14.77
N ASP A 138 3.17 12.89 -15.77
CA ASP A 138 1.93 12.28 -16.24
C ASP A 138 2.23 10.92 -16.87
N TYR A 139 1.25 10.02 -16.77
CA TYR A 139 1.28 8.73 -17.44
C TYR A 139 -0.13 8.16 -17.58
N ALA A 140 -0.28 7.16 -18.44
CA ALA A 140 -1.47 6.35 -18.57
C ALA A 140 -1.18 4.87 -18.21
N VAL A 141 -2.20 4.20 -17.69
CA VAL A 141 -2.21 2.75 -17.47
C VAL A 141 -3.48 2.17 -18.09
N THR A 142 -3.32 1.12 -18.88
CA THR A 142 -4.45 0.34 -19.42
C THR A 142 -4.65 -0.94 -18.61
N ARG A 143 -5.85 -1.13 -18.04
CA ARG A 143 -6.26 -2.34 -17.31
C ARG A 143 -7.62 -2.80 -17.80
N GLY A 144 -7.74 -4.08 -18.18
CA GLY A 144 -9.01 -4.63 -18.66
C GLY A 144 -9.63 -3.88 -19.84
N GLY A 145 -8.80 -3.29 -20.71
CA GLY A 145 -9.26 -2.47 -21.85
C GLY A 145 -9.60 -1.02 -21.51
N VAL A 146 -9.52 -0.61 -20.24
CA VAL A 146 -9.76 0.77 -19.80
C VAL A 146 -8.42 1.48 -19.57
N THR A 147 -8.23 2.60 -20.24
CA THR A 147 -7.07 3.48 -20.04
C THR A 147 -7.43 4.59 -19.06
N THR A 148 -6.63 4.72 -17.99
CA THR A 148 -6.75 5.81 -17.01
C THR A 148 -5.50 6.67 -17.08
N HIS A 149 -5.68 7.99 -17.11
CA HIS A 149 -4.60 8.98 -17.14
C HIS A 149 -4.38 9.55 -15.74
N PHE A 150 -3.12 9.65 -15.34
CA PHE A 150 -2.71 10.13 -14.03
C PHE A 150 -1.76 11.31 -14.15
N GLU A 151 -1.94 12.30 -13.28
CA GLU A 151 -0.96 13.36 -13.04
C GLU A 151 -0.20 13.04 -11.74
N VAL A 152 1.12 13.26 -11.74
CA VAL A 152 2.03 13.03 -10.62
C VAL A 152 2.77 14.32 -10.27
N LYS A 153 2.76 14.68 -8.99
CA LYS A 153 3.47 15.86 -8.48
C LYS A 153 4.23 15.51 -7.20
N PRO A 154 5.53 15.85 -7.08
CA PRO A 154 6.24 15.75 -5.81
C PRO A 154 5.52 16.51 -4.70
N ALA A 155 5.50 15.94 -3.50
CA ALA A 155 4.94 16.56 -2.31
C ALA A 155 6.03 16.72 -1.25
N ALA A 156 5.88 17.71 -0.38
CA ALA A 156 6.78 17.88 0.75
C ALA A 156 6.75 16.63 1.63
N ALA A 157 7.93 16.08 1.92
CA ALA A 157 8.08 14.94 2.79
C ALA A 157 8.53 15.39 4.19
N ASP A 158 7.91 14.83 5.21
CA ASP A 158 8.15 15.14 6.61
C ASP A 158 9.57 14.72 7.03
N ALA A 159 10.46 15.65 7.39
CA ALA A 159 11.85 15.29 7.66
C ALA A 159 11.99 14.22 8.78
N GLY A 160 12.96 13.31 8.62
CA GLY A 160 13.37 12.36 9.65
C GLY A 160 12.49 11.12 9.82
N LEU A 161 11.67 10.74 8.84
CA LEU A 161 10.96 9.46 8.87
C LEU A 161 11.80 8.36 8.19
N GLY A 162 12.02 7.26 8.91
CA GLY A 162 12.74 6.10 8.39
C GLY A 162 14.19 6.40 7.99
N ASP A 163 14.71 5.58 7.07
CA ASP A 163 16.04 5.72 6.50
C ASP A 163 16.01 6.49 5.17
N GLN A 164 14.91 6.36 4.42
CA GLN A 164 14.61 7.08 3.18
C GLN A 164 13.09 7.29 3.09
N GLN A 165 12.67 8.33 2.39
CA GLN A 165 11.26 8.58 2.13
C GLN A 165 11.04 9.30 0.80
N ALA A 166 9.84 9.13 0.25
CA ALA A 166 9.34 9.90 -0.87
C ALA A 166 7.86 10.20 -0.66
N SER A 167 7.45 11.43 -0.96
CA SER A 167 6.04 11.85 -0.92
C SER A 167 5.66 12.52 -2.23
N TYR A 168 4.47 12.22 -2.72
CA TYR A 168 3.94 12.76 -3.96
C TYR A 168 2.42 12.71 -3.96
N THR A 169 1.77 13.56 -4.75
CA THR A 169 0.37 13.39 -5.08
C THR A 169 0.24 12.73 -6.44
N ILE A 170 -0.74 11.84 -6.56
CA ILE A 170 -1.15 11.26 -7.84
C ILE A 170 -2.67 11.42 -7.98
N GLY A 171 -3.16 11.72 -9.18
CA GLY A 171 -4.59 11.88 -9.41
C GLY A 171 -5.07 11.44 -10.78
N ASP A 172 -6.21 10.76 -10.82
CA ASP A 172 -6.95 10.44 -12.05
C ASP A 172 -7.49 11.75 -12.67
N THR A 173 -6.98 12.12 -13.85
CA THR A 173 -7.28 13.43 -14.45
C THR A 173 -8.75 13.59 -14.80
N ALA A 174 -9.49 12.50 -15.00
CA ALA A 174 -10.93 12.52 -15.27
C ALA A 174 -11.78 12.76 -14.02
N LYS A 175 -11.21 12.55 -12.82
CA LYS A 175 -11.92 12.71 -11.54
C LYS A 175 -11.61 14.02 -10.82
N GLY A 176 -10.67 14.81 -11.33
CA GLY A 176 -10.23 16.06 -10.70
C GLY A 176 -9.82 15.84 -9.24
N ALA A 177 -10.19 16.78 -8.36
CA ALA A 177 -9.81 16.73 -6.93
C ALA A 177 -10.27 15.45 -6.21
N ALA A 178 -11.40 14.87 -6.60
CA ALA A 178 -11.91 13.63 -5.99
C ALA A 178 -11.07 12.40 -6.31
N GLY A 179 -10.25 12.46 -7.37
CA GLY A 179 -9.32 11.40 -7.77
C GLY A 179 -7.91 11.57 -7.23
N GLN A 180 -7.61 12.65 -6.51
CA GLN A 180 -6.27 12.95 -6.03
C GLN A 180 -6.00 12.28 -4.68
N VAL A 181 -4.84 11.63 -4.58
CA VAL A 181 -4.37 10.98 -3.35
C VAL A 181 -2.98 11.49 -3.00
N LEU A 182 -2.67 11.60 -1.70
CA LEU A 182 -1.32 11.79 -1.21
C LEU A 182 -0.69 10.42 -1.00
N VAL A 183 0.47 10.19 -1.61
CA VAL A 183 1.28 9.00 -1.37
C VAL A 183 2.49 9.37 -0.53
N THR A 184 2.78 8.58 0.50
CA THR A 184 4.03 8.63 1.26
C THR A 184 4.61 7.23 1.40
N VAL A 185 5.84 7.03 0.93
CA VAL A 185 6.55 5.75 1.03
C VAL A 185 7.80 5.97 1.88
N ILE A 186 7.98 5.15 2.92
CA ILE A 186 9.08 5.25 3.87
C ILE A 186 9.80 3.91 3.94
N ARG A 187 11.13 3.93 3.88
CA ARG A 187 11.99 2.77 4.06
C ARG A 187 12.49 2.67 5.50
N ALA A 188 12.52 1.47 6.06
CA ALA A 188 13.21 1.14 7.30
C ALA A 188 13.95 -0.20 7.14
N GLY A 189 15.27 -0.17 7.03
CA GLY A 189 16.08 -1.33 6.62
C GLY A 189 15.62 -1.85 5.25
N ASP A 190 15.34 -3.15 5.19
CA ASP A 190 14.81 -3.85 4.01
C ASP A 190 13.28 -3.98 4.02
N THR A 191 12.60 -3.07 4.71
CA THR A 191 11.14 -2.98 4.72
C THR A 191 10.66 -1.60 4.26
N THR A 192 9.43 -1.52 3.78
CA THR A 192 8.76 -0.25 3.46
C THR A 192 7.40 -0.15 4.15
N ALA A 193 6.97 1.07 4.43
CA ALA A 193 5.58 1.43 4.68
C ALA A 193 5.14 2.45 3.63
N ALA A 194 4.12 2.11 2.84
CA ALA A 194 3.49 2.98 1.86
C ALA A 194 2.08 3.35 2.35
N PHE A 195 1.74 4.63 2.25
CA PHE A 195 0.45 5.19 2.63
C PHE A 195 -0.16 5.89 1.43
N GLU A 196 -1.37 5.50 1.05
CA GLU A 196 -2.24 6.19 0.09
C GLU A 196 -3.33 6.90 0.88
N THR A 197 -3.15 8.20 1.11
CA THR A 197 -4.02 9.00 1.97
C THR A 197 -4.96 9.89 1.14
N VAL A 198 -6.25 9.78 1.44
CA VAL A 198 -7.31 10.66 0.93
C VAL A 198 -8.01 11.35 2.09
N ARG A 199 -8.80 12.38 1.78
CA ARG A 199 -9.80 12.93 2.70
C ARG A 199 -11.19 12.68 2.18
N ALA A 200 -12.12 12.41 3.10
CA ALA A 200 -13.51 12.14 2.76
C ALA A 200 -14.24 13.36 2.13
N ASP A 201 -13.73 14.58 2.32
CA ASP A 201 -14.23 15.82 1.71
C ASP A 201 -13.52 16.19 0.40
N HIS A 202 -12.67 15.31 -0.14
CA HIS A 202 -11.90 15.50 -1.38
C HIS A 202 -10.97 16.72 -1.40
N LYS A 203 -10.68 17.30 -0.24
CA LYS A 203 -9.62 18.31 -0.11
C LYS A 203 -8.24 17.64 -0.09
N PRO A 204 -7.16 18.41 -0.34
CA PRO A 204 -5.79 17.89 -0.21
C PRO A 204 -5.59 17.18 1.13
N ALA A 205 -5.12 15.94 1.03
CA ALA A 205 -4.85 15.10 2.18
C ALA A 205 -3.52 15.44 2.85
N SER A 206 -3.43 15.14 4.14
CA SER A 206 -2.19 15.13 4.90
C SER A 206 -2.10 13.84 5.72
N LEU A 207 -0.88 13.34 5.93
CA LEU A 207 -0.63 12.19 6.79
C LEU A 207 -0.13 12.68 8.15
N ARG A 208 -0.91 12.49 9.22
CA ARG A 208 -0.51 12.90 10.57
C ARG A 208 0.75 12.17 10.99
N ARG A 209 1.83 12.94 11.21
CA ARG A 209 3.21 12.46 11.48
C ARG A 209 3.33 11.29 12.45
N THR A 210 2.52 11.23 13.51
CA THR A 210 2.59 10.15 14.50
C THR A 210 2.28 8.78 13.90
N ILE A 211 1.47 8.71 12.84
CA ILE A 211 1.11 7.48 12.14
C ILE A 211 2.33 6.82 11.49
N PRO A 212 3.06 7.48 10.55
CA PRO A 212 4.25 6.87 9.95
C PRO A 212 5.39 6.67 10.94
N VAL A 213 5.53 7.53 11.97
CA VAL A 213 6.55 7.32 13.02
C VAL A 213 6.35 5.99 13.74
N GLU A 214 5.13 5.71 14.20
CA GLU A 214 4.83 4.47 14.91
C GLU A 214 4.97 3.25 13.98
N GLN A 215 4.45 3.34 12.76
CA GLN A 215 4.56 2.24 11.79
C GLN A 215 6.03 1.89 11.48
N VAL A 216 6.91 2.88 11.34
CA VAL A 216 8.36 2.68 11.15
C VAL A 216 9.01 2.04 12.37
N ALA A 217 8.65 2.46 13.58
CA ALA A 217 9.18 1.87 14.82
C ALA A 217 8.82 0.38 14.94
N LYS A 218 7.58 0.01 14.59
CA LYS A 218 7.13 -1.38 14.55
C LYS A 218 7.86 -2.20 13.50
N LEU A 219 8.09 -1.64 12.30
CA LEU A 219 8.89 -2.30 11.26
C LEU A 219 10.34 -2.56 11.71
N ARG A 220 10.99 -1.56 12.32
CA ARG A 220 12.35 -1.73 12.88
C ARG A 220 12.39 -2.81 13.95
N THR A 221 11.35 -2.93 14.76
CA THR A 221 11.25 -3.98 15.78
C THR A 221 11.09 -5.36 15.15
N ALA A 222 10.23 -5.50 14.13
CA ALA A 222 10.02 -6.76 13.41
C ALA A 222 11.26 -7.25 12.65
N ALA A 223 12.12 -6.33 12.24
CA ALA A 223 13.40 -6.63 11.59
C ALA A 223 14.49 -7.14 12.54
N LYS A 224 14.35 -6.98 13.86
CA LYS A 224 15.35 -7.48 14.81
C LYS A 224 15.40 -9.01 14.81
N GLY A 225 16.60 -9.57 14.63
CA GLY A 225 16.85 -11.02 14.69
C GLY A 225 16.34 -11.80 13.48
N ASN A 226 16.32 -11.18 12.29
CA ASN A 226 16.27 -11.86 11.00
C ASN A 226 17.61 -11.69 10.29
#